data_AF-A0A6N9ZS16-F1
#
_entry.id   AF-A0A6N9ZS16-F1
#
_cell.length_a   1.000
_cell.length_b   1.000
_cell.length_c   1.000
_cell.angle_alpha   90.00
_cell.angle_beta   90.00
_cell.angle_gamma   90.00
#
_symmetry.space_group_name_H-M   'P 1'
#
loop_
_entity.id
_entity.type
_entity.pdbx_description
1 polymer ?
#
loop_
_entity_poly.entity_id
_entity_poly.type
_entity_poly.pdbx_seq_one_letter_code
_entity_poly.pdbx_strand_id
1 'polypeptide(L)' 'MKTRFDSAVVLAASDVKALQNPFMNCLVRLIRAKDLYGLWSDDGDAELLAKFTTTLEQRRAMSRCRQ' A
#
# COMPACT_ATOMS: atom_id res chain seq x y z
N MET A 1 13.94 -29.99 -14.03
CA MET A 1 13.91 -29.36 -12.69
C MET A 1 13.43 -27.93 -12.86
N LYS A 2 12.12 -27.67 -12.67
CA LYS A 2 11.53 -26.34 -12.91
C LYS A 2 11.82 -25.48 -11.69
N THR A 3 12.80 -24.60 -11.77
CA THR A 3 13.17 -23.67 -10.70
C THR A 3 12.04 -22.67 -10.49
N ARG A 4 11.17 -22.93 -9.53
CA ARG A 4 10.22 -21.99 -8.95
C ARG A 4 10.96 -21.05 -7.99
N PHE A 5 11.90 -20.26 -8.51
CA PHE A 5 12.31 -19.09 -7.72
C PHE A 5 11.11 -18.15 -7.73
N ASP A 6 10.42 -18.20 -6.61
CA ASP A 6 9.08 -17.73 -6.38
C ASP A 6 9.09 -16.21 -6.52
N SER A 7 8.73 -15.72 -7.71
CA SER A 7 8.78 -14.29 -8.03
C SER A 7 7.88 -13.48 -7.09
N ALA A 8 6.88 -14.12 -6.46
CA ALA A 8 6.05 -13.51 -5.42
C ALA A 8 6.82 -13.30 -4.10
N VAL A 9 7.72 -14.20 -3.73
CA VAL A 9 8.61 -14.03 -2.55
C VAL A 9 9.59 -12.87 -2.75
N VAL A 10 10.11 -12.69 -3.96
CA VAL A 10 11.00 -11.55 -4.29
C VAL A 10 10.22 -10.22 -4.27
N LEU A 11 8.99 -10.20 -4.77
CA LEU A 11 8.12 -9.02 -4.76
C LEU A 11 7.75 -8.62 -3.31
N ALA A 12 7.38 -9.59 -2.48
CA ALA A 12 7.07 -9.36 -1.07
C ALA A 12 8.27 -8.81 -0.28
N ALA A 13 9.49 -9.28 -0.57
CA ALA A 13 10.70 -8.77 0.07
C ALA A 13 11.01 -7.30 -0.30
N SER A 14 10.74 -6.89 -1.55
CA SER A 14 10.87 -5.49 -1.94
C SER A 14 9.85 -4.58 -1.27
N ASP A 15 8.61 -5.07 -1.08
CA ASP A 15 7.54 -4.30 -0.44
C ASP A 15 7.83 -4.07 1.04
N VAL A 16 8.36 -5.07 1.75
CA VAL A 16 8.80 -4.91 3.15
C VAL A 16 9.90 -3.85 3.26
N LYS A 17 10.88 -3.85 2.34
CA LYS A 17 11.95 -2.85 2.33
C LYS A 17 11.41 -1.45 2.01
N ALA A 18 10.44 -1.34 1.12
CA ALA A 18 9.78 -0.07 0.83
C ALA A 18 9.02 0.45 2.06
N LEU A 19 8.34 -0.43 2.80
CA LEU A 19 7.58 -0.08 4.00
C LEU A 19 8.49 0.39 5.15
N GLN A 20 9.71 -0.15 5.25
CA GLN A 20 10.73 0.30 6.21
C GLN A 20 11.28 1.71 5.94
N ASN A 21 10.97 2.32 4.79
CA ASN A 21 11.36 3.68 4.48
C ASN A 21 10.72 4.67 5.48
N PRO A 22 11.48 5.63 6.06
CA PRO A 22 10.94 6.67 6.95
C PRO A 22 9.74 7.43 6.40
N PHE A 23 9.70 7.70 5.08
CA PHE A 23 8.57 8.33 4.42
C PHE A 23 7.30 7.50 4.54
N MET A 24 7.39 6.19 4.29
CA MET A 24 6.23 5.28 4.35
C MET A 24 5.72 5.16 5.78
N ASN A 25 6.62 5.04 6.77
CA ASN A 25 6.25 5.06 8.18
C ASN A 25 5.53 6.35 8.59
N CYS A 26 6.02 7.51 8.14
CA CYS A 26 5.34 8.78 8.38
C CYS A 26 3.97 8.86 7.72
N LEU A 27 3.85 8.37 6.48
CA LEU A 27 2.59 8.33 5.76
C LEU A 27 1.54 7.46 6.48
N VAL A 28 1.91 6.26 6.91
CA VAL A 28 1.02 5.37 7.65
C VAL A 28 0.57 6.03 8.95
N ARG A 29 1.50 6.65 9.71
CA ARG A 29 1.15 7.39 10.94
C ARG A 29 0.12 8.49 10.68
N LEU A 30 0.24 9.24 9.58
CA LEU A 30 -0.73 10.29 9.22
C LEU A 30 -2.09 9.71 8.87
N ILE A 31 -2.13 8.61 8.12
CA ILE A 31 -3.39 7.93 7.75
C ILE A 31 -4.10 7.42 9.02
N ARG A 32 -3.37 6.75 9.91
CA ARG A 32 -3.88 6.24 11.20
C ARG A 32 -4.37 7.35 12.12
N ALA A 33 -3.65 8.47 12.19
CA ALA A 33 -4.07 9.61 13.01
C ALA A 33 -5.39 10.23 12.53
N LYS A 34 -5.77 10.05 11.25
CA LYS A 34 -7.03 10.51 10.68
C LYS A 34 -8.16 9.46 10.76
N ASP A 35 -7.85 8.23 11.15
CA ASP A 35 -8.83 7.15 11.32
C ASP A 35 -9.53 7.26 12.69
N LEU A 36 -10.42 8.26 12.80
CA LEU A 36 -11.12 8.61 14.04
C LEU A 36 -12.01 7.48 14.59
N TYR A 37 -12.54 6.63 13.70
CA TYR A 37 -13.44 5.54 14.05
C TYR A 37 -12.72 4.18 14.13
N GLY A 38 -11.41 4.16 13.89
CA GLY A 38 -10.61 2.94 13.93
C GLY A 38 -11.01 1.93 12.85
N LEU A 39 -11.54 2.36 11.71
CA LEU A 39 -12.00 1.50 10.61
C LEU A 39 -10.88 0.60 10.07
N TRP A 40 -9.63 1.03 10.21
CA TRP A 40 -8.47 0.33 9.70
C TRP A 40 -7.61 -0.30 10.79
N SER A 41 -8.05 -0.28 12.06
CA SER A 41 -7.25 -0.74 13.22
C SER A 41 -6.73 -2.17 13.07
N ASP A 42 -7.50 -3.04 12.40
CA ASP A 42 -7.16 -4.44 12.19
C ASP A 42 -6.28 -4.69 10.93
N ASP A 43 -6.19 -3.73 10.02
CA ASP A 43 -5.38 -3.89 8.79
C ASP A 43 -3.89 -3.77 9.13
N GLY A 44 -3.04 -4.55 8.46
CA GLY A 44 -1.59 -4.31 8.46
C GLY A 44 -1.21 -3.05 7.66
N ASP A 45 -0.02 -2.49 7.88
CA ASP A 45 0.43 -1.27 7.18
C ASP A 45 0.48 -1.42 5.65
N ALA A 46 0.89 -2.60 5.16
CA ALA A 46 0.86 -2.91 3.72
C ALA A 46 -0.56 -3.03 3.18
N GLU A 47 -1.46 -3.66 3.93
CA GLU A 47 -2.88 -3.83 3.55
C GLU A 47 -3.61 -2.48 3.53
N LEU A 48 -3.31 -1.62 4.51
CA LEU A 48 -3.80 -0.25 4.56
C LEU A 48 -3.36 0.54 3.33
N LEU A 49 -2.06 0.53 3.00
CA LEU A 49 -1.52 1.27 1.85
C LEU A 49 -1.98 0.70 0.49
N ALA A 50 -2.31 -0.60 0.42
CA ALA A 50 -2.87 -1.20 -0.78
C ALA A 50 -4.20 -0.55 -1.17
N LYS A 51 -5.01 -0.09 -0.19
CA LYS A 51 -6.29 0.63 -0.44
C LYS A 51 -6.09 1.99 -1.13
N PHE A 52 -4.89 2.57 -1.04
CA PHE A 52 -4.52 3.83 -1.68
C PHE A 52 -3.69 3.65 -2.96
N THR A 53 -3.30 2.42 -3.28
CA THR A 53 -2.48 2.11 -4.44
C THR A 53 -3.39 1.66 -5.58
N THR A 54 -3.25 2.32 -6.72
CA THR A 54 -4.08 2.04 -7.90
C THR A 54 -3.21 1.98 -9.15
N THR A 55 -3.66 1.23 -10.16
CA THR A 55 -3.00 1.18 -11.45
C THR A 55 -3.15 2.50 -12.20
N LEU A 56 -2.27 2.74 -13.18
CA LEU A 56 -2.32 3.93 -14.02
C LEU A 56 -3.67 4.07 -14.75
N GLU A 57 -4.17 2.96 -15.27
CA GLU A 57 -5.42 2.92 -16.04
C GLU A 57 -6.63 3.22 -15.15
N GLN A 58 -6.69 2.61 -13.95
CA GLN A 58 -7.70 2.95 -12.94
C GLN A 58 -7.64 4.44 -12.56
N ARG A 59 -6.43 4.99 -12.34
CA ARG A 59 -6.25 6.42 -12.03
C ARG A 59 -6.74 7.33 -13.15
N ARG A 60 -6.54 6.96 -14.41
CA ARG A 60 -6.99 7.72 -15.58
C ARG A 60 -8.50 7.61 -15.80
N ALA A 61 -9.07 6.45 -15.51
CA ALA A 61 -10.51 6.18 -15.60
C ALA A 61 -11.31 6.87 -14.48
N MET A 62 -10.69 7.14 -13.33
CA MET A 62 -11.28 8.03 -12.34
C MET A 62 -11.42 9.42 -12.94
N SER A 63 -12.65 9.73 -13.35
CA SER A 63 -13.05 11.07 -13.79
C SER A 63 -12.56 12.09 -12.77
N ARG A 64 -11.87 13.14 -13.21
CA ARG A 64 -11.57 14.27 -12.33
C ARG A 64 -12.92 14.89 -11.93
N CYS A 65 -13.43 14.56 -10.74
CA CYS A 65 -14.40 15.44 -10.11
C CYS A 65 -13.72 16.82 -10.05
N ARG A 66 -14.35 17.83 -10.67
CA ARG A 66 -13.99 19.22 -10.43
C ARG A 66 -14.01 19.42 -8.92
N GLN A 67 -12.82 19.55 -8.33
CA GLN A 67 -12.68 20.13 -7.00
C GLN A 67 -12.96 21.63 -7.11
#